data_AF-A0A971V122-F1
#
_entry.id   AF-A0A971V122-F1
#
_cell.length_a   1.000
_cell.length_b   1.000
_cell.length_c   1.000
_cell.angle_alpha   90.00
_cell.angle_beta   90.00
_cell.angle_gamma   90.00
#
_symmetry.space_group_name_H-M   'P 1'
#
loop_
_entity.id
_entity.type
_entity.pdbx_description
1 polymer ?
#
loop_
_entity_poly.entity_id
_entity_poly.type
_entity_poly.pdbx_seq_one_letter_code
_entity_poly.pdbx_strand_id
1 'polypeptide(L)' 'MDSMDVCRALNISKRTLQTWRNNGTVPYSMLGGKVYYRQSDIAKLLDDGMKGGRNG' A
#
# COMPACT_ATOMS: atom_id res chain seq x y z
N MET A 1 6.38 7.54 2.74
CA MET A 1 6.57 6.73 1.52
C MET A 1 5.62 7.25 0.46
N ASP A 2 6.10 7.41 -0.77
CA ASP A 2 5.22 7.72 -1.91
C ASP A 2 4.61 6.45 -2.51
N SER A 3 3.68 6.60 -3.45
CA SER A 3 2.96 5.48 -4.07
C SER A 3 3.90 4.44 -4.71
N MET A 4 5.05 4.86 -5.21
CA MET A 4 6.03 3.99 -5.87
C MET A 4 6.82 3.17 -4.85
N ASP A 5 7.24 3.78 -3.74
CA ASP A 5 7.84 3.08 -2.60
C ASP A 5 6.89 2.03 -2.02
N VAL A 6 5.60 2.38 -1.88
CA VAL A 6 4.57 1.48 -1.37
C VAL A 6 4.36 0.29 -2.31
N CYS A 7 4.31 0.54 -3.62
CA CYS A 7 4.25 -0.53 -4.63
C CYS A 7 5.43 -1.50 -4.52
N ARG A 8 6.66 -0.99 -4.32
CA ARG A 8 7.85 -1.82 -4.16
C ARG A 8 7.86 -2.59 -2.85
N ALA A 9 7.52 -1.94 -1.74
CA ALA A 9 7.47 -2.56 -0.42
C ALA A 9 6.44 -3.69 -0.36
N LEU A 10 5.28 -3.49 -0.98
CA LEU A 10 4.20 -4.48 -1.05
C LEU A 10 4.35 -5.48 -2.21
N ASN A 11 5.35 -5.28 -3.07
CA ASN A 11 5.50 -6.02 -4.33
C ASN A 11 4.20 -6.07 -5.15
N ILE A 12 3.49 -4.93 -5.23
CA ILE A 12 2.23 -4.80 -5.96
C ILE A 12 2.34 -3.80 -7.11
N SER A 13 1.48 -3.99 -8.11
CA SER A 13 1.32 -3.04 -9.21
C SER A 13 0.58 -1.77 -8.77
N LYS A 14 0.81 -0.66 -9.49
CA LYS A 14 0.05 0.60 -9.30
C LYS A 14 -1.46 0.40 -9.39
N ARG A 15 -1.92 -0.59 -10.15
CA ARG A 15 -3.34 -0.94 -10.28
C ARG A 15 -3.89 -1.53 -8.98
N THR A 16 -3.16 -2.46 -8.36
CA THR A 16 -3.50 -3.03 -7.06
C THR A 16 -3.50 -1.96 -5.98
N LEU A 17 -2.49 -1.07 -5.96
CA LEU A 17 -2.42 0.02 -4.99
C LEU A 17 -3.61 0.99 -5.12
N GLN A 18 -4.04 1.29 -6.36
CA GLN A 18 -5.25 2.09 -6.59
C GLN A 18 -6.52 1.38 -6.08
N THR A 19 -6.67 0.08 -6.35
CA THR A 19 -7.80 -0.71 -5.83
C THR A 19 -7.81 -0.69 -4.31
N TRP A 20 -6.66 -0.90 -3.66
CA TRP A 20 -6.54 -0.88 -2.20
C TRP A 20 -6.86 0.48 -1.61
N ARG A 21 -6.47 1.57 -2.29
CA ARG A 21 -6.86 2.93 -1.89
C ARG A 21 -8.37 3.13 -2.01
N ASN A 22 -8.97 2.70 -3.12
CA ASN A 22 -10.41 2.83 -3.38
C ASN A 22 -11.24 1.99 -2.41
N ASN A 23 -10.77 0.78 -2.07
CA ASN A 23 -11.40 -0.09 -1.07
C ASN A 23 -11.14 0.36 0.38
N GLY A 24 -10.28 1.36 0.62
CA GLY A 24 -9.89 1.76 1.97
C GLY A 24 -8.98 0.76 2.68
N THR A 25 -8.41 -0.21 1.96
CA THR A 25 -7.47 -1.21 2.48
C THR A 25 -6.15 -0.56 2.89
N VAL A 26 -5.62 0.39 2.11
CA VAL A 26 -4.37 1.09 2.46
C VAL A 26 -4.67 2.42 3.14
N PRO A 27 -4.30 2.59 4.43
CA PRO A 27 -4.37 3.89 5.09
C PRO A 27 -3.42 4.85 4.40
N TYR A 28 -3.94 6.02 4.02
CA TYR A 28 -3.14 7.11 3.50
C TYR A 28 -3.42 8.36 4.33
N SER A 29 -2.40 9.19 4.50
CA SER A 29 -2.53 10.50 5.13
C SER A 29 -2.25 11.58 4.10
N MET A 30 -3.02 12.67 4.14
CA MET A 30 -2.71 13.86 3.35
C MET A 30 -1.98 14.87 4.23
N LEU A 31 -0.72 15.14 3.90
CA LEU A 31 0.09 16.13 4.59
C LEU A 31 0.45 17.22 3.58
N GLY A 32 -0.08 18.43 3.78
CA GLY A 32 0.21 19.58 2.89
C GLY A 32 -0.18 19.34 1.43
N GLY A 33 -1.30 18.65 1.18
CA GLY A 33 -1.78 18.34 -0.18
C GLY A 33 -1.04 17.19 -0.88
N LYS A 34 -0.05 16.56 -0.22
CA LYS A 34 0.60 15.34 -0.72
C LYS A 34 0.09 14.12 0.02
N VAL A 35 -0.15 13.06 -0.73
CA VAL A 35 -0.47 11.74 -0.16
C VAL A 35 0.80 11.12 0.39
N TYR A 36 0.74 10.70 1.64
CA TYR A 36 1.84 10.09 2.37
C TYR A 36 1.36 8.80 3.01
N TYR A 37 2.20 7.76 2.88
CA TYR A 37 1.97 6.47 3.50
C TYR A 37 2.97 6.27 4.63
N ARG A 38 2.46 5.84 5.80
CA ARG A 38 3.29 5.48 6.95
C ARG A 38 3.83 4.08 6.77
N GLN A 39 5.13 3.92 6.97
CA GLN A 39 5.79 2.63 6.87
C GLN A 39 5.21 1.59 7.85
N SER A 40 4.79 2.02 9.04
CA SER A 40 4.11 1.16 10.02
C SER A 40 2.80 0.58 9.48
N ASP A 41 2.04 1.37 8.73
CA ASP A 41 0.77 0.92 8.16
C ASP A 41 1.02 -0.01 6.98
N ILE A 42 2.03 0.27 6.14
CA ILE A 42 2.46 -0.62 5.07
C ILE A 42 2.98 -1.95 5.62
N ALA A 43 3.77 -1.93 6.69
CA ALA A 43 4.26 -3.13 7.35
C ALA A 43 3.13 -3.97 7.95
N LYS A 44 2.11 -3.33 8.54
CA LYS A 44 0.90 -4.02 8.99
C LYS A 44 0.12 -4.62 7.83
N LEU A 45 0.01 -3.93 6.70
CA LEU A 45 -0.65 -4.46 5.51
C LEU A 45 0.10 -5.63 4.87
N LEU A 46 1.44 -5.61 4.94
CA LEU A 46 2.26 -6.75 4.57
C LEU A 46 1.94 -7.95 5.46
N ASP A 47 1.89 -7.73 6.77
CA ASP A 47 1.60 -8.78 7.76
C ASP A 47 0.17 -9.33 7.65
N ASP A 48 -0.81 -8.45 7.47
CA ASP A 48 -2.24 -8.76 7.42
C ASP A 48 -2.67 -9.31 6.05
N GLY A 49 -2.06 -8.81 4.96
CA GLY A 49 -2.44 -9.10 3.58
C GLY A 49 -1.60 -10.14 2.84
N MET A 50 -0.39 -10.49 3.30
CA MET A 50 0.50 -11.45 2.59
C MET A 50 0.39 -12.90 3.08
N LYS A 51 -0.80 -13.36 3.48
CA LYS A 51 -1.10 -14.80 3.57
C LYS A 51 -1.84 -15.39 2.36
N GLY A 52 -2.04 -14.62 1.29
CA GLY A 52 -2.69 -15.16 0.09
C GLY A 52 -2.31 -14.46 -1.21
N GLY A 53 -1.46 -15.09 -2.03
CA GLY A 53 -1.33 -14.72 -3.44
C GLY A 53 -0.01 -15.04 -4.11
N ARG A 54 0.15 -16.30 -4.53
CA ARG A 54 1.11 -16.79 -5.54
C ARG A 54 1.20 -15.88 -6.77
N ASN A 55 2.39 -15.76 -7.35
CA ASN A 55 2.71 -16.07 -8.76
C ASN A 55 4.20 -16.47 -8.74
N GLY A 56 4.63 -17.64 -9.21
CA GLY A 56 4.15 -18.32 -10.41
C GLY A 56 4.94 -17.75 -11.58
#